data_AF-A0A7K7DSF3-F1
#
_entry.id   AF-A0A7K7DSF3-F1
#
_cell.length_a   1.000
_cell.length_b   1.000
_cell.length_c   1.000
_cell.angle_alpha   90.00
_cell.angle_beta   90.00
_cell.angle_gamma   90.00
#
_symmetry.space_group_name_H-M   'P 1'
#
loop_
_entity.id
_entity.type
_entity.pdbx_description
1 polymer ?
#
loop_
_entity_poly.entity_id
_entity_poly.type
_entity_poly.pdbx_seq_one_letter_code
_entity_poly.pdbx_strand_id
1 'polypeptide(L)'
;LSRYKFPSLKHCVTGGEALNPEVFSQWRTQTGVDIHEGYGQTETVAICANLKGMKIKPGSLGKPVPPYDVQIVDEHGAVVPQGEEGTIAVRVKPTRPFCLFSEYL
;
A
#
# COMPACT_ATOMS: atom_id res chain seq x y z
N LEU A 1 -5.12 22.14 12.08
CA LEU A 1 -6.40 22.24 11.33
C LEU A 1 -7.57 22.74 12.20
N SER A 2 -7.35 23.72 13.10
CA SER A 2 -8.42 24.24 13.97
C SER A 2 -9.32 25.28 13.28
N ARG A 3 -8.80 26.00 12.29
CA ARG A 3 -9.48 27.13 11.62
C ARG A 3 -10.44 26.73 10.50
N TYR A 4 -10.23 25.57 9.85
CA TYR A 4 -11.02 25.12 8.70
C TYR A 4 -11.61 23.73 8.96
N LYS A 5 -12.83 23.51 8.48
CA LYS A 5 -13.56 22.23 8.59
C LYS A 5 -13.85 21.70 7.20
N PHE A 6 -13.82 20.38 7.05
CA PHE A 6 -14.00 19.68 5.77
C PHE A 6 -15.16 18.68 5.86
N PRO A 7 -16.42 19.13 6.05
CA PRO A 7 -17.55 18.23 6.30
C PRO A 7 -17.83 17.23 5.15
N SER A 8 -17.37 17.55 3.94
CA SER A 8 -17.51 16.69 2.76
C SER A 8 -16.36 15.69 2.58
N LEU A 9 -15.28 15.79 3.38
CA LEU A 9 -14.13 14.90 3.29
C LEU A 9 -14.47 13.54 3.93
N LYS A 10 -14.40 12.48 3.14
CA LYS A 10 -14.84 11.13 3.57
C LYS A 10 -13.77 10.06 3.46
N HIS A 11 -12.73 10.29 2.68
CA HIS A 11 -11.69 9.28 2.41
C HIS A 11 -10.40 9.97 1.99
N CYS A 12 -9.30 9.59 2.65
CA CYS A 12 -7.97 10.12 2.39
C CYS A 12 -7.04 8.96 2.09
N VAL A 13 -6.18 9.14 1.08
CA VAL A 13 -5.17 8.16 0.68
C VAL A 13 -3.79 8.80 0.68
N THR A 14 -2.76 8.00 0.90
CA THR A 14 -1.35 8.42 0.76
C THR A 14 -0.54 7.33 0.06
N GLY A 15 0.61 7.70 -0.50
CA GLY A 15 1.57 6.79 -1.10
C GLY A 15 2.85 7.52 -1.49
N GLY A 16 3.89 6.75 -1.86
CA GLY A 16 5.20 7.26 -2.26
C GLY A 16 6.25 7.19 -1.15
N GLU A 17 5.86 7.39 0.11
CA GLU A 17 6.70 7.19 1.29
C GLU A 17 5.93 6.48 2.40
N ALA A 18 6.66 5.91 3.36
CA ALA A 18 6.07 5.23 4.50
C ALA A 18 5.30 6.22 5.39
N LEU A 19 4.04 5.93 5.66
CA LEU A 19 3.21 6.78 6.51
C LEU A 19 3.67 6.70 7.97
N ASN A 20 4.23 7.80 8.47
CA ASN A 20 4.59 7.92 9.87
C ASN A 20 3.33 7.75 10.78
N PRO A 21 3.35 6.82 11.75
CA PRO A 21 2.22 6.61 12.68
C PRO A 21 1.76 7.88 13.41
N GLU A 22 2.68 8.80 13.70
CA GLU A 22 2.34 10.07 14.33
C GLU A 22 1.47 10.92 13.40
N VAL A 23 1.84 11.05 12.12
CA VAL A 23 1.06 11.77 11.10
C VAL A 23 -0.34 11.18 10.97
N PHE A 24 -0.43 9.84 10.92
CA PHE A 24 -1.72 9.13 10.89
C PHE A 24 -2.60 9.51 12.09
N SER A 25 -2.05 9.45 13.30
CA SER A 25 -2.80 9.74 14.54
C SER A 25 -3.25 11.21 14.64
N GLN A 26 -2.37 12.14 14.28
CA GLN A 26 -2.66 13.58 14.32
C GLN A 26 -3.72 13.95 13.27
N TRP A 27 -3.65 13.37 12.07
CA TRP A 27 -4.65 13.59 11.02
C TRP A 27 -6.04 13.13 11.46
N ARG A 28 -6.13 11.89 11.98
CA ARG A 28 -7.39 11.35 12.49
C ARG A 28 -7.96 12.19 13.63
N THR A 29 -7.11 12.64 14.56
CA THR A 29 -7.54 13.49 15.68
C THR A 29 -8.11 14.83 15.21
N GLN A 30 -7.51 15.42 14.17
CA GLN A 30 -7.88 16.74 13.68
C GLN A 30 -9.06 16.73 12.69
N THR A 31 -9.22 15.66 11.91
CA THR A 31 -10.21 15.57 10.82
C THR A 31 -11.32 14.56 11.06
N GLY A 32 -11.09 13.57 11.93
CA GLY A 32 -11.98 12.43 12.12
C GLY A 32 -11.90 11.37 11.01
N VAL A 33 -11.03 11.56 10.00
CA VAL A 33 -10.90 10.68 8.84
C VAL A 33 -9.58 9.92 8.92
N ASP A 34 -9.59 8.63 8.58
CA ASP A 34 -8.37 7.81 8.51
C ASP A 34 -7.62 8.04 7.18
N ILE A 35 -6.29 7.92 7.20
CA ILE A 35 -5.43 7.90 6.00
C ILE A 35 -5.22 6.45 5.57
N HIS A 36 -5.53 6.14 4.33
CA HIS A 36 -5.34 4.82 3.72
C HIS A 36 -4.04 4.81 2.90
N GLU A 37 -3.02 4.14 3.40
CA GLU A 37 -1.73 4.01 2.72
C GLU A 37 -1.79 2.99 1.57
N GLY A 38 -1.20 3.37 0.43
CA GLY A 38 -0.97 2.51 -0.72
C GLY A 38 0.51 2.53 -1.13
N TYR A 39 1.00 1.37 -1.53
CA TYR A 39 2.37 1.15 -1.99
C TYR A 39 2.39 0.66 -3.43
N GLY A 40 3.31 1.21 -4.21
CA GLY A 40 3.44 0.99 -5.64
C GLY A 40 4.66 1.67 -6.21
N GLN A 41 4.92 1.44 -7.49
CA GLN A 41 6.03 2.03 -8.24
C GLN A 41 5.57 2.44 -9.63
N THR A 42 6.40 3.21 -10.34
CA THR A 42 6.16 3.65 -11.72
C THR A 42 5.85 2.47 -12.64
N GLU A 43 6.53 1.35 -12.42
CA GLU A 43 6.45 0.13 -13.22
C GLU A 43 5.19 -0.69 -12.95
N THR A 44 4.50 -0.45 -11.83
CA THR A 44 3.42 -1.31 -11.37
C THR A 44 2.08 -0.61 -11.26
N VAL A 45 1.95 0.59 -10.69
CA VAL A 45 0.76 1.13 -9.97
C VAL A 45 0.74 0.73 -8.48
N ALA A 46 -0.35 0.96 -7.75
CA ALA A 46 -0.50 0.44 -6.39
C ALA A 46 -0.61 -1.09 -6.40
N ILE A 47 0.30 -1.79 -5.73
CA ILE A 47 0.32 -3.25 -5.59
C ILE A 47 -0.15 -3.71 -4.21
N CYS A 48 0.01 -2.87 -3.18
CA CYS A 48 -0.51 -3.10 -1.84
C CYS A 48 -1.25 -1.85 -1.36
N ALA A 49 -2.36 -2.03 -0.65
CA ALA A 49 -3.07 -0.90 -0.05
C ALA A 49 -3.91 -1.29 1.17
N ASN A 50 -4.15 -0.31 2.03
CA ASN A 50 -5.20 -0.35 3.03
C ASN A 50 -6.54 0.04 2.39
N LEU A 51 -7.24 -0.91 1.77
CA LEU A 51 -8.50 -0.63 1.07
C LEU A 51 -9.60 -0.13 2.01
N LYS A 52 -10.58 0.58 1.44
CA LYS A 52 -11.76 1.06 2.16
C LYS A 52 -12.47 -0.11 2.86
N GLY A 53 -12.77 0.06 4.14
CA GLY A 53 -13.41 -0.96 4.98
C GLY A 53 -12.44 -1.95 5.66
N MET A 54 -11.14 -1.90 5.34
CA MET A 54 -10.14 -2.68 6.06
C MET A 54 -9.78 -2.04 7.39
N LYS A 55 -9.46 -2.88 8.40
CA LYS A 55 -8.81 -2.41 9.62
C LYS A 55 -7.37 -2.00 9.29
N ILE A 56 -7.08 -0.72 9.44
CA ILE A 56 -5.73 -0.17 9.22
C ILE A 56 -4.81 -0.61 10.36
N LYS A 57 -3.64 -1.15 10.00
CA LYS A 57 -2.53 -1.40 10.93
C LYS A 57 -1.45 -0.35 10.67
N PRO A 58 -1.26 0.65 11.55
CA PRO A 58 -0.23 1.67 11.35
C PRO A 58 1.16 1.04 11.12
N GLY A 59 1.90 1.58 10.15
CA GLY A 59 3.20 1.03 9.72
C GLY A 59 3.11 -0.20 8.80
N SER A 60 1.91 -0.55 8.31
CA SER A 60 1.72 -1.62 7.34
C SER A 60 1.21 -1.06 6.01
N LEU A 61 1.83 -1.50 4.91
CA LEU A 61 1.45 -1.17 3.53
C LEU A 61 0.07 -1.74 3.12
N GLY A 62 -0.60 -2.47 4.02
CA GLY A 62 -1.89 -3.08 3.79
C GLY A 62 -1.77 -4.46 3.14
N LYS A 63 -2.66 -4.76 2.21
CA LYS A 63 -2.74 -6.07 1.53
C LYS A 63 -2.56 -5.94 0.02
N PRO A 64 -2.15 -7.02 -0.67
CA PRO A 64 -2.08 -7.04 -2.12
C PRO A 64 -3.42 -6.62 -2.74
N VAL A 65 -3.38 -5.78 -3.77
CA VAL A 65 -4.57 -5.37 -4.52
C VAL A 65 -4.68 -6.16 -5.83
N PRO A 66 -5.88 -6.53 -6.28
CA PRO A 66 -6.05 -7.18 -7.58
C PRO A 66 -5.52 -6.31 -8.73
N PRO A 67 -4.87 -6.88 -9.75
CA PRO A 67 -4.68 -8.32 -9.99
C PRO A 67 -3.34 -8.88 -9.46
N TYR A 68 -2.62 -8.15 -8.60
CA TYR A 68 -1.27 -8.53 -8.19
C TYR A 68 -1.27 -9.69 -7.18
N ASP A 69 -0.53 -10.75 -7.51
CA ASP A 69 -0.06 -11.73 -6.54
C ASP A 69 1.29 -11.26 -6.00
N VAL A 70 1.24 -10.53 -4.88
CA VAL A 70 2.42 -10.00 -4.18
C VAL A 70 2.89 -10.99 -3.14
N GLN A 71 4.18 -11.31 -3.16
CA GLN A 71 4.84 -12.25 -2.26
C GLN A 71 6.08 -11.59 -1.64
N ILE A 72 6.55 -12.16 -0.53
CA ILE A 72 7.88 -11.89 -0.01
C ILE A 72 8.77 -13.06 -0.42
N VAL A 73 9.91 -12.77 -1.04
CA VAL A 73 10.83 -13.78 -1.56
C VAL A 73 12.25 -13.59 -1.04
N ASP A 74 13.00 -14.69 -0.98
CA ASP A 74 14.43 -14.69 -0.70
C ASP A 74 15.26 -14.27 -1.92
N GLU A 75 16.59 -14.30 -1.78
CA GLU A 75 17.55 -13.96 -2.84
C GLU A 75 17.54 -14.94 -4.03
N HIS A 76 16.94 -16.12 -3.86
CA HIS A 76 16.77 -17.14 -4.90
C HIS A 76 15.38 -17.08 -5.55
N GLY A 77 14.51 -16.16 -5.11
CA GLY A 77 13.15 -15.99 -5.60
C GLY A 77 12.14 -17.00 -5.05
N ALA A 78 12.50 -17.75 -3.99
CA ALA A 78 11.56 -18.62 -3.30
C ALA A 78 10.74 -17.82 -2.28
N VAL A 79 9.44 -18.15 -2.14
CA VAL A 79 8.55 -17.48 -1.18
C VAL A 79 8.96 -17.85 0.24
N VAL A 80 9.16 -16.84 1.10
CA VAL A 80 9.53 -17.05 2.49
C VAL A 80 8.30 -17.24 3.40
N PRO A 81 8.44 -17.94 4.55
CA PRO A 81 7.38 -18.05 5.54
C PRO A 81 6.92 -16.70 6.11
N GLN A 82 5.71 -16.69 6.66
CA GLN A 82 5.17 -15.51 7.32
C GLN A 82 6.05 -15.08 8.51
N GLY A 83 6.46 -13.81 8.51
CA GLY A 83 7.25 -13.21 9.59
C GLY A 83 8.74 -13.15 9.29
N GLU A 84 9.19 -13.76 8.20
CA GLU A 84 10.56 -13.63 7.71
C GLU A 84 10.69 -12.42 6.77
N GLU A 85 11.86 -11.79 6.82
CA GLU A 85 12.19 -10.65 5.96
C GLU A 85 12.66 -11.14 4.59
N GLY A 86 12.29 -10.38 3.55
CA GLY A 86 12.70 -10.65 2.18
C GLY A 86 12.29 -9.52 1.25
N THR A 87 12.38 -9.76 -0.06
CA THR A 87 12.06 -8.77 -1.09
C THR A 87 10.59 -8.86 -1.49
N ILE A 88 9.91 -7.71 -1.61
CA ILE A 88 8.56 -7.65 -2.19
C ILE A 88 8.65 -7.99 -3.69
N ALA A 89 7.95 -9.03 -4.12
CA ALA A 89 7.91 -9.48 -5.51
C ALA A 89 6.48 -9.64 -6.02
N VAL A 90 6.27 -9.35 -7.30
CA VAL A 90 5.02 -9.59 -8.02
C VAL A 90 5.18 -10.82 -8.90
N ARG A 91 4.30 -11.80 -8.78
CA ARG A 91 4.29 -12.95 -9.70
C ARG A 91 3.84 -12.52 -11.10
N VAL A 92 4.66 -12.83 -12.11
CA VAL A 92 4.39 -12.49 -13.52
C VAL A 92 4.20 -13.71 -14.43
N LYS A 93 4.35 -14.92 -13.88
CA LYS A 93 4.14 -16.20 -14.59
C LYS A 93 3.22 -17.12 -13.77
N PRO A 94 2.35 -17.91 -14.42
CA PRO A 94 2.18 -18.04 -15.87
C PRO A 94 1.44 -16.84 -16.50
N THR A 95 0.77 -16.02 -15.69
CA THR A 95 -0.02 -14.87 -16.15
C THR A 95 0.63 -13.57 -15.69
N ARG A 96 0.90 -12.67 -16.63
CA ARG A 96 1.41 -11.33 -16.35
C ARG A 96 0.25 -10.39 -15.98
N PRO A 97 0.31 -9.65 -14.87
CA PRO A 97 -0.67 -8.62 -14.56
C PRO A 97 -0.81 -7.61 -15.71
N PHE A 98 -2.05 -7.32 -16.12
CA PHE A 98 -2.32 -6.47 -17.28
C PHE A 98 -1.80 -5.03 -17.14
N CYS A 99 -1.63 -4.58 -15.90
CA CYS A 99 -1.25 -3.23 -15.50
C CYS A 99 0.26 -3.06 -15.22
N LEU A 100 1.06 -4.12 -15.38
CA LEU A 100 2.51 -4.04 -15.26
C LEU A 100 3.12 -3.38 -16.51
N PHE A 101 4.10 -2.49 -16.35
CA PHE A 101 4.84 -1.87 -17.47
C PHE A 101 5.38 -2.92 -18.44
N SER A 102 5.58 -2.56 -19.72
CA SER A 102 6.01 -3.54 -20.72
C SER A 102 7.46 -3.97 -20.51
N GLU A 103 8.38 -3.00 -20.53
CA GLU A 103 9.82 -3.18 -20.38
C GLU A 103 10.50 -1.81 -20.20
N TYR A 104 11.78 -1.82 -19.81
CA TYR A 104 12.63 -0.64 -19.93
C TYR A 104 13.16 -0.55 -21.36
N LEU A 105 13.27 0.69 -21.88
CA LEU A 105 13.79 0.95 -23.23
C LEU A 105 15.30 0.72 -23.34
#